data_AF-A0A849GYS0-F1
#
_entry.id   AF-A0A849GYS0-F1
#
_cell.length_a   1.000
_cell.length_b   1.000
_cell.length_c   1.000
_cell.angle_alpha   90.00
_cell.angle_beta   90.00
_cell.angle_gamma   90.00
#
_symmetry.space_group_name_H-M   'P 1'
#
loop_
_entity.id
_entity.type
_entity.pdbx_description
1 polymer ?
#
loop_
_entity_poly.entity_id
_entity_poly.type
_entity_poly.pdbx_seq_one_letter_code
_entity_poly.pdbx_strand_id
1 'polypeptide(L)' 'MSDLADLEGMDQKLAEKLMAGGIQSIQGLLRECGTSAGRLSVGLRTGIRKDRLSSLVKRAKGRLGTQ' A
#
# COMPACT_ATOMS: atom_id res chain seq x y z
N MET A 1 3.82 15.16 4.12
CA MET A 1 3.09 14.14 4.89
C MET A 1 2.45 13.22 3.87
N SER A 2 2.77 11.93 3.90
CA SER A 2 2.33 10.98 2.87
C SER A 2 0.85 10.65 3.06
N ASP A 3 0.02 10.73 2.02
CA ASP A 3 -1.41 10.32 2.04
C ASP A 3 -1.61 8.88 2.56
N LEU A 4 -0.55 8.09 2.51
CA LEU A 4 -0.46 6.76 3.07
C LEU A 4 -0.73 6.72 4.58
N ALA A 5 -0.20 7.65 5.36
CA ALA A 5 -0.34 7.64 6.81
C ALA A 5 -1.80 7.90 7.27
N ASP A 6 -2.61 8.52 6.41
CA ASP A 6 -4.02 8.80 6.66
C ASP A 6 -4.93 7.62 6.31
N LEU A 7 -4.38 6.55 5.73
CA LEU A 7 -5.15 5.36 5.40
C LEU A 7 -5.46 4.57 6.69
N GLU A 8 -6.73 4.24 6.93
CA GLU A 8 -7.12 3.46 8.10
C GLU A 8 -6.31 2.17 8.26
N GLY A 9 -5.73 1.97 9.45
CA GLY A 9 -4.89 0.82 9.80
C GLY A 9 -3.53 0.78 9.08
N MET A 10 -3.04 1.93 8.62
CA MET A 10 -1.65 2.15 8.22
C MET A 10 -0.84 2.61 9.45
N ASP A 11 0.04 1.75 9.93
CA ASP A 11 0.99 2.10 10.99
C ASP A 11 2.19 2.89 10.41
N GLN A 12 2.83 3.73 11.22
CA GLN A 12 3.99 4.53 10.79
C GLN A 12 5.12 3.66 10.22
N LYS A 13 5.45 2.55 10.89
CA LYS A 13 6.43 1.56 10.42
C LYS A 13 6.06 0.93 9.07
N LEU A 14 4.77 0.80 8.78
CA LEU A 14 4.28 0.24 7.52
C LEU A 14 4.40 1.26 6.39
N ALA A 15 4.04 2.52 6.67
CA ALA A 15 4.23 3.63 5.75
C ALA A 15 5.71 3.81 5.40
N GLU A 16 6.62 3.73 6.38
CA GLU A 16 8.07 3.79 6.15
C GLU A 16 8.57 2.69 5.22
N LYS A 17 8.12 1.45 5.43
CA LYS A 17 8.46 0.31 4.56
C LYS A 17 7.95 0.51 3.13
N LEU A 18 6.72 1.02 2.98
CA LEU A 18 6.15 1.33 1.68
C LEU A 18 6.93 2.45 0.97
N MET A 19 7.30 3.51 1.70
CA MET A 19 8.12 4.60 1.18
C MET A 19 9.51 4.13 0.78
N ALA A 20 10.16 3.27 1.57
CA ALA A 20 11.42 2.63 1.23
C ALA A 20 11.30 1.73 -0.01
N GLY A 21 10.13 1.13 -0.22
CA GLY A 21 9.75 0.44 -1.43
C GLY A 21 9.29 1.34 -2.58
N GLY A 22 9.49 2.66 -2.51
CA GLY A 22 9.11 3.61 -3.57
C GLY A 22 7.62 3.95 -3.65
N ILE A 23 6.80 3.53 -2.67
CA ILE A 23 5.37 3.86 -2.61
C ILE A 23 5.19 5.01 -1.62
N GLN A 24 4.89 6.20 -2.14
CA GLN A 24 4.72 7.41 -1.33
C GLN A 24 3.28 7.93 -1.28
N SER A 25 2.38 7.36 -2.09
CA SER A 25 1.00 7.85 -2.26
C SER A 25 0.01 6.69 -2.43
N ILE A 26 -1.27 6.95 -2.15
CA ILE A 26 -2.36 5.99 -2.34
C ILE A 26 -2.44 5.51 -3.81
N GLN A 27 -2.28 6.41 -4.78
CA GLN A 27 -2.22 6.03 -6.20
C GLN A 27 -1.03 5.11 -6.51
N GLY A 28 0.15 5.38 -5.93
CA GLY A 28 1.32 4.52 -6.07
C GLY A 28 1.06 3.13 -5.50
N LEU A 29 0.38 3.05 -4.35
CA LEU A 29 -0.05 1.79 -3.75
C LEU A 29 -1.01 1.04 -4.68
N LEU A 30 -2.02 1.70 -5.25
CA LEU A 30 -2.96 1.06 -6.16
C LEU A 30 -2.31 0.62 -7.47
N ARG A 31 -1.34 1.37 -7.98
CA ARG A 31 -0.60 1.02 -9.20
C ARG A 31 0.31 -0.19 -8.97
N GLU A 32 1.12 -0.14 -7.92
CA GLU A 32 2.14 -1.15 -7.63
C GLU A 32 1.54 -2.39 -6.93
N CYS A 33 0.52 -2.23 -6.09
CA CYS A 33 -0.13 -3.32 -5.35
C CYS A 33 -1.53 -3.67 -5.89
N GLY A 34 -1.96 -3.08 -7.01
CA GLY A 34 -3.28 -3.35 -7.61
C GLY A 34 -3.45 -4.79 -8.12
N THR A 35 -2.34 -5.47 -8.44
CA THR A 35 -2.31 -6.84 -8.94
C THR A 35 -1.69 -7.80 -7.94
N SER A 36 -1.95 -9.10 -8.10
CA SER A 36 -1.33 -10.14 -7.27
C SER A 36 0.19 -10.21 -7.44
N ALA A 37 0.69 -10.01 -8.66
CA ALA A 37 2.13 -9.97 -8.94
C ALA A 37 2.80 -8.74 -8.32
N GLY A 38 2.15 -7.57 -8.45
CA GLY A 38 2.64 -6.32 -7.87
C GLY A 38 2.78 -6.39 -6.35
N ARG A 39 1.75 -6.89 -5.65
CA ARG A 39 1.82 -7.14 -4.20
C ARG A 39 2.93 -8.09 -3.79
N LEU A 40 3.23 -9.10 -4.62
CA LEU A 40 4.32 -10.02 -4.34
C LEU A 40 5.68 -9.32 -4.45
N SER A 41 5.89 -8.56 -5.54
CA SER A 41 7.10 -7.77 -5.77
C SER A 41 7.33 -6.73 -4.66
N VAL A 42 6.27 -6.00 -4.29
CA VAL A 42 6.32 -5.04 -3.19
C VAL A 42 6.59 -5.74 -1.87
N GLY A 43 5.97 -6.90 -1.62
CA GLY A 43 6.21 -7.69 -0.42
C GLY A 43 7.66 -8.16 -0.30
N LEU A 44 8.29 -8.54 -1.42
CA LEU A 44 9.70 -8.96 -1.45
C LEU A 44 10.66 -7.80 -1.13
N ARG A 45 10.43 -6.61 -1.70
CA ARG A 45 11.31 -5.45 -1.47
C ARG A 45 11.09 -4.76 -0.11
N THR A 46 9.87 -4.78 0.41
CA THR A 46 9.50 -4.08 1.66
C THR A 46 9.43 -5.00 2.88
N GLY A 47 9.42 -6.32 2.68
CA GLY A 47 9.18 -7.31 3.72
C GLY A 47 7.74 -7.32 4.25
N ILE A 48 6.77 -6.73 3.54
CA ILE A 48 5.37 -6.70 3.94
C ILE A 48 4.66 -7.94 3.39
N ARG A 49 3.87 -8.63 4.24
CA ARG A 49 3.08 -9.79 3.80
C ARG A 49 2.01 -9.38 2.78
N LYS A 50 1.81 -10.23 1.77
CA LYS A 50 0.80 -10.05 0.70
C LYS A 50 -0.60 -9.76 1.24
N ASP A 51 -1.02 -10.43 2.31
CA ASP A 51 -2.32 -10.19 2.97
C ASP A 51 -2.48 -8.75 3.44
N ARG A 52 -1.45 -8.19 4.08
CA ARG A 52 -1.47 -6.81 4.57
C ARG A 52 -1.56 -5.84 3.39
N LEU A 53 -0.80 -6.06 2.33
CA LEU A 53 -0.87 -5.26 1.10
C LEU A 53 -2.25 -5.33 0.44
N SER A 54 -2.89 -6.52 0.42
CA SER A 54 -4.23 -6.70 -0.11
C SER A 54 -5.27 -5.86 0.66
N SER A 55 -5.20 -5.88 1.99
CA SER A 55 -6.09 -5.09 2.84
C SER A 55 -5.89 -3.58 2.65
N LEU A 56 -4.64 -3.12 2.55
CA LEU A 56 -4.33 -1.71 2.26
C LEU A 56 -4.87 -1.28 0.90
N VAL A 57 -4.71 -2.12 -0.13
CA VAL A 57 -5.22 -1.85 -1.48
C VAL A 57 -6.74 -1.73 -1.48
N LYS A 58 -7.46 -2.59 -0.75
CA LYS A 58 -8.92 -2.50 -0.61
C LYS A 58 -9.34 -1.17 0.03
N ARG A 59 -8.67 -0.77 1.12
CA ARG A 59 -8.93 0.51 1.79
C ARG A 59 -8.59 1.71 0.92
N ALA A 60 -7.47 1.64 0.20
CA ALA A 60 -7.05 2.64 -0.77
C ALA A 60 -8.08 2.82 -1.89
N LYS A 61 -8.65 1.72 -2.42
CA LYS A 61 -9.75 1.78 -3.39
C LYS A 61 -11.01 2.41 -2.81
N GLY A 62 -11.39 2.04 -1.58
CA GLY A 62 -12.54 2.64 -0.89
C GLY A 62 -12.38 4.15 -0.67
N ARG A 63 -11.17 4.61 -0.35
CA ARG A 63 -10.88 6.04 -0.13
C ARG A 63 -10.82 6.86 -1.42
N LEU A 64 -10.44 6.25 -2.55
CA LEU A 64 -10.42 6.90 -3.87
C LEU A 64 -11.77 6.83 -4.61
N GLY A 65 -12.80 6.21 -4.02
CA GLY A 65 -14.16 6.32 -4.54
C GLY A 65 -14.37 5.63 -5.89
N THR A 66 -14.10 4.33 -5.98
CA THR A 66 -14.87 3.47 -6.90
C THR A 66 -15.73 2.56 -6.05
N GLN A 67 -16.95 3.04 -5.75
CA GLN A 67 -18.08 2.16 -5.47
C GLN A 67 -18.47 1.43 -6.76
#